data_AF-A0A974HFK4-F1
#
_entry.id   AF-A0A974HFK4-F1
#
_cell.length_a   1.000
_cell.length_b   1.000
_cell.length_c   1.000
_cell.angle_alpha   90.00
_cell.angle_beta   90.00
_cell.angle_gamma   90.00
#
_symmetry.space_group_name_H-M   'P 1'
#
loop_
_entity.id
_entity.type
_entity.pdbx_description
1 polymer ?
#
loop_
_entity_poly.entity_id
_entity_poly.type
_entity_poly.pdbx_seq_one_letter_code
_entity_poly.pdbx_strand_id
1 'polypeptide(L)'
;MEMLAENNLQLPKITTKDRCFSSGFQKNKCLNKIHHDLLIFEIYLLHVKETFRSERSTLESIEYKTNVLTGAIKRMMKRSKTESDDKETNTQITQVRKSENLWIQKVTNRLILQAFIDCIQKTARAVRYIGTFHGGKKI
;
A
#
# COMPACT_ATOMS: atom_id res chain seq x y z
N MET A 1 12.58 -11.78 -21.36
CA MET A 1 11.92 -11.34 -20.11
C MET A 1 13.02 -11.17 -19.06
N GLU A 2 13.89 -10.19 -19.26
CA GLU A 2 15.12 -9.98 -18.45
C GLU A 2 15.25 -8.54 -17.91
N MET A 3 14.28 -7.66 -18.18
CA MET A 3 14.35 -6.23 -17.85
C MET A 3 13.83 -5.87 -16.45
N LEU A 4 13.52 -6.88 -15.62
CA LEU A 4 13.13 -6.70 -14.22
C LEU A 4 14.32 -6.86 -13.26
N ALA A 5 15.47 -7.37 -13.73
CA ALA A 5 16.61 -7.72 -12.89
C ALA A 5 17.48 -6.53 -12.47
N GLU A 6 17.45 -5.40 -13.19
CA GLU A 6 18.19 -4.18 -12.80
C GLU A 6 17.46 -3.34 -11.73
N ASN A 7 16.17 -3.58 -11.51
CA ASN A 7 15.41 -2.91 -10.47
C ASN A 7 15.08 -3.91 -9.37
N ASN A 8 15.92 -3.99 -8.34
CA ASN A 8 15.63 -4.67 -7.06
C ASN A 8 14.50 -3.95 -6.27
N LEU A 9 13.38 -3.66 -6.95
CA LEU A 9 12.28 -2.88 -6.46
C LEU A 9 11.34 -3.79 -5.67
N GLN A 10 11.40 -3.71 -4.35
CA GLN A 10 10.53 -4.47 -3.46
C GLN A 10 9.19 -3.75 -3.31
N LEU A 11 8.27 -4.04 -4.22
CA LEU A 11 6.93 -3.44 -4.20
C LEU A 11 6.03 -4.18 -3.19
N PRO A 12 5.36 -3.43 -2.29
CA PRO A 12 4.39 -4.03 -1.38
C PRO A 12 3.28 -4.73 -2.13
N LYS A 13 2.87 -5.88 -1.61
CA LYS A 13 1.77 -6.66 -2.15
C LYS A 13 1.00 -7.33 -1.04
N ILE A 14 -0.32 -7.21 -1.10
CA ILE A 14 -1.25 -7.95 -0.24
C ILE A 14 -1.42 -9.36 -0.81
N THR A 15 -1.13 -10.35 0.03
CA THR A 15 -1.11 -11.78 -0.23
C THR A 15 -2.08 -12.52 0.69
N THR A 16 -2.31 -13.81 0.42
CA THR A 16 -3.21 -14.64 1.24
C THR A 16 -2.78 -14.74 2.71
N LYS A 17 -1.47 -14.64 2.98
CA LYS A 17 -0.90 -14.66 4.33
C LYS A 17 -1.31 -13.46 5.17
N ASP A 18 -1.66 -12.35 4.53
CA ASP A 18 -2.06 -11.10 5.17
C ASP A 18 -3.52 -11.12 5.65
N ARG A 19 -4.25 -12.21 5.35
CA ARG A 19 -5.61 -12.47 5.88
C ARG A 19 -6.59 -11.34 5.54
N CYS A 20 -6.40 -10.69 4.40
CA CYS A 20 -7.28 -9.64 3.87
C CYS A 20 -8.41 -10.14 2.96
N PHE A 21 -8.39 -11.42 2.60
CA PHE A 21 -9.39 -12.02 1.72
C PHE A 21 -10.52 -12.64 2.53
N SER A 22 -11.68 -12.87 1.89
CA SER A 22 -12.86 -13.46 2.53
C SER A 22 -12.56 -14.78 3.24
N SER A 23 -11.73 -15.63 2.62
CA SER A 23 -11.27 -16.85 3.24
C SER A 23 -10.20 -16.55 4.28
N GLY A 24 -10.48 -16.90 5.54
CA GLY A 24 -9.56 -16.71 6.65
C GLY A 24 -9.31 -15.25 6.99
N PHE A 25 -10.29 -14.36 6.80
CA PHE A 25 -10.16 -12.94 7.11
C PHE A 25 -9.77 -12.68 8.57
N GLN A 26 -8.75 -11.84 8.81
CA GLN A 26 -8.37 -11.37 10.15
C GLN A 26 -8.20 -9.85 10.11
N LYS A 27 -9.12 -9.14 10.75
CA LYS A 27 -9.20 -7.67 10.71
C LYS A 27 -7.88 -7.00 11.11
N ASN A 28 -7.31 -7.36 12.25
CA ASN A 28 -6.08 -6.73 12.76
C ASN A 28 -4.88 -6.95 11.84
N LYS A 29 -4.65 -8.20 11.39
CA LYS A 29 -3.57 -8.51 10.44
C LYS A 29 -3.74 -7.79 9.11
N CYS A 30 -4.96 -7.77 8.59
CA CYS A 30 -5.23 -7.11 7.33
C CYS A 30 -5.01 -5.59 7.41
N LEU A 31 -5.57 -4.93 8.44
CA LEU A 31 -5.40 -3.48 8.62
C LEU A 31 -3.93 -3.11 8.85
N ASN A 32 -3.18 -3.92 9.61
CA ASN A 32 -1.74 -3.69 9.81
C ASN A 32 -0.96 -3.79 8.49
N LYS A 33 -1.26 -4.82 7.68
CA LYS A 33 -0.64 -4.96 6.36
C LYS A 33 -0.95 -3.78 5.45
N ILE A 34 -2.23 -3.38 5.36
CA ILE A 34 -2.65 -2.24 4.54
C ILE A 34 -1.93 -0.97 4.99
N HIS A 35 -1.90 -0.69 6.29
CA HIS A 35 -1.22 0.48 6.83
C HIS A 35 0.28 0.49 6.48
N HIS A 36 0.96 -0.63 6.68
CA HIS A 36 2.37 -0.79 6.35
C HIS A 36 2.64 -0.58 4.85
N ASP A 37 1.84 -1.19 3.98
CA ASP A 37 2.01 -1.09 2.54
C ASP A 37 1.76 0.34 2.04
N LEU A 38 0.75 1.04 2.60
CA LEU A 38 0.49 2.44 2.27
C LEU A 38 1.64 3.37 2.66
N LEU A 39 2.26 3.18 3.84
CA LEU A 39 3.43 3.95 4.25
C LEU A 39 4.61 3.78 3.28
N ILE A 40 4.83 2.56 2.79
CA ILE A 40 5.87 2.31 1.79
C ILE A 40 5.51 3.00 0.46
N PHE A 41 4.24 2.96 0.05
CA PHE A 41 3.81 3.63 -1.17
C PHE A 41 3.92 5.16 -1.09
N GLU A 42 3.82 5.79 0.07
CA GLU A 42 4.08 7.23 0.23
C GLU A 42 5.51 7.59 -0.23
N ILE A 43 6.49 6.74 0.10
CA ILE A 43 7.89 6.92 -0.32
C ILE A 43 8.04 6.73 -1.83
N TYR A 44 7.39 5.70 -2.39
CA TYR A 44 7.41 5.45 -3.84
C TYR A 44 6.72 6.56 -4.64
N LEU A 45 5.60 7.10 -4.14
CA LEU A 45 4.87 8.19 -4.79
C LEU A 45 5.68 9.49 -4.80
N LEU A 46 6.49 9.75 -3.77
CA LEU A 46 7.43 10.88 -3.77
C LEU A 46 8.43 10.77 -4.93
N HIS A 47 9.00 9.59 -5.14
CA HIS A 47 9.90 9.33 -6.27
C HIS A 47 9.23 9.53 -7.63
N VAL A 48 7.99 9.05 -7.78
CA VAL A 48 7.19 9.23 -9.01
C VAL A 48 6.87 10.72 -9.22
N LYS A 49 6.52 11.48 -8.18
CA LYS A 49 6.24 12.92 -8.28
C LYS A 49 7.43 13.72 -8.81
N GLU A 50 8.64 13.36 -8.43
CA GLU A 50 9.86 14.05 -8.89
C GLU A 50 10.16 13.82 -10.38
N THR A 51 9.62 12.75 -10.97
CA THR A 51 9.87 12.36 -12.37
C THR A 51 8.80 12.87 -13.34
N PHE A 52 7.57 13.13 -12.90
CA PHE A 52 6.48 13.67 -13.74
C PHE A 52 6.24 15.16 -13.47
N ARG A 53 6.77 16.04 -14.33
CA ARG A 53 6.59 17.49 -14.21
C ARG A 53 5.22 17.99 -14.69
N SER A 54 4.65 17.37 -15.72
CA SER A 54 3.37 17.76 -16.32
C SER A 54 2.16 17.40 -15.45
N GLU A 55 2.19 16.24 -14.79
CA GLU A 55 1.08 15.69 -13.99
C GLU A 55 1.27 15.92 -12.48
N ARG A 56 2.14 16.86 -12.11
CA ARG A 56 2.56 17.06 -10.72
C ARG A 56 1.38 17.30 -9.77
N SER A 57 0.41 18.11 -10.18
CA SER A 57 -0.81 18.39 -9.39
C SER A 57 -1.66 17.14 -9.14
N THR A 58 -1.71 16.22 -10.11
CA THR A 58 -2.42 14.94 -9.96
C THR A 58 -1.70 14.05 -8.96
N LEU A 59 -0.37 13.99 -9.03
CA LEU A 59 0.44 13.21 -8.09
C LEU A 59 0.40 13.78 -6.68
N GLU A 60 0.39 15.10 -6.51
CA GLU A 60 0.19 15.76 -5.21
C GLU A 60 -1.20 15.42 -4.62
N SER A 61 -2.25 15.39 -5.46
CA SER A 61 -3.58 14.95 -5.03
C SER A 61 -3.59 13.48 -4.59
N ILE A 62 -2.90 12.60 -5.33
CA ILE A 62 -2.80 11.17 -5.00
C ILE A 62 -2.03 10.98 -3.69
N GLU A 63 -0.91 11.66 -3.50
CA GLU A 63 -0.11 11.64 -2.28
C GLU A 63 -0.93 12.10 -1.07
N TYR A 64 -1.61 13.25 -1.18
CA TYR A 64 -2.47 13.77 -0.12
C TYR A 64 -3.59 12.76 0.25
N LYS A 65 -4.29 12.23 -0.75
CA LYS A 65 -5.36 11.23 -0.52
C LYS A 65 -4.82 9.94 0.10
N THR A 66 -3.61 9.53 -0.28
CA THR A 66 -2.93 8.36 0.27
C THR A 66 -2.64 8.59 1.75
N ASN A 67 -2.08 9.74 2.12
CA ASN A 67 -1.82 10.09 3.52
C ASN A 67 -3.11 10.12 4.36
N VAL A 68 -4.17 10.74 3.84
CA VAL A 68 -5.49 10.74 4.49
C VAL A 68 -6.00 9.30 4.71
N LEU A 69 -5.84 8.42 3.72
CA LEU A 69 -6.21 7.01 3.82
C LEU A 69 -5.36 6.27 4.85
N THR A 70 -4.03 6.44 4.85
CA THR A 70 -3.11 5.86 5.84
C THR A 70 -3.54 6.24 7.26
N GLY A 71 -3.82 7.53 7.48
CA GLY A 71 -4.33 8.03 8.75
C GLY A 71 -5.69 7.43 9.14
N ALA A 72 -6.59 7.23 8.18
CA ALA A 72 -7.89 6.58 8.43
C ALA A 72 -7.72 5.12 8.84
N ILE A 73 -6.87 4.35 8.14
CA ILE A 73 -6.58 2.95 8.48
C ILE A 73 -5.95 2.86 9.88
N LYS A 74 -5.00 3.75 10.22
CA LYS A 74 -4.42 3.83 11.57
C LYS A 74 -5.47 4.04 12.65
N ARG A 75 -6.48 4.89 12.40
CA ARG A 75 -7.61 5.08 13.33
C ARG A 75 -8.47 3.81 13.45
N MET A 76 -8.71 3.10 12.33
CA MET A 76 -9.43 1.82 12.36
C MET A 76 -8.71 0.75 13.17
N MET A 77 -7.36 0.72 13.12
CA MET A 77 -6.53 -0.17 13.94
C MET A 77 -6.61 0.18 15.43
N LYS A 78 -6.54 1.47 15.80
CA LYS A 78 -6.68 1.89 17.20
C LYS A 78 -8.01 1.46 17.80
N ARG A 79 -9.09 1.54 17.03
CA ARG A 79 -10.42 1.06 17.44
C ARG A 79 -10.50 -0.47 17.62
N SER A 80 -9.59 -1.23 16.99
CA SER A 80 -9.58 -2.70 17.12
C SER A 80 -8.56 -3.24 18.13
N LYS A 81 -7.63 -2.41 18.62
CA LYS A 81 -6.62 -2.77 19.65
C LYS A 81 -7.18 -2.92 21.07
N THR A 82 -8.47 -2.66 21.33
CA THR A 82 -9.10 -3.05 22.60
C THR A 82 -9.23 -4.58 22.76
N GLU A 83 -8.91 -5.36 21.71
CA GLU A 83 -8.85 -6.82 21.74
C GLU A 83 -7.56 -7.32 21.05
N SER A 84 -6.53 -7.61 21.85
CA SER A 84 -5.38 -8.48 21.57
C SER A 84 -4.25 -8.01 20.63
N ASP A 85 -3.06 -7.98 21.26
CA ASP A 85 -1.68 -8.15 20.81
C ASP A 85 -1.01 -7.11 19.89
N ASP A 86 -0.12 -6.35 20.53
CA ASP A 86 0.91 -5.51 19.93
C ASP A 86 2.15 -6.32 19.51
N LYS A 87 2.44 -6.32 18.21
CA LYS A 87 3.82 -6.34 17.72
C LYS A 87 3.98 -5.25 16.67
N GLU A 88 4.52 -4.12 17.11
CA GLU A 88 4.99 -3.04 16.26
C GLU A 88 6.07 -3.60 15.32
N THR A 89 5.76 -3.65 14.03
CA THR A 89 6.68 -4.18 13.03
C THR A 89 7.56 -3.04 12.55
N ASN A 90 8.85 -3.10 12.89
CA ASN A 90 9.87 -2.16 12.42
C ASN A 90 9.84 -2.08 10.88
N THR A 91 9.43 -0.92 10.35
CA THR A 91 9.44 -0.59 8.92
C THR A 91 10.89 -0.42 8.45
N GLN A 92 11.41 -1.39 7.71
CA GLN A 92 12.61 -1.18 6.90
C GLN A 92 12.23 -0.27 5.73
N ILE A 93 12.77 0.94 5.71
CA ILE A 93 12.53 1.93 4.67
C ILE A 93 13.24 1.46 3.39
N THR A 94 12.48 1.10 2.36
CA THR A 94 13.02 0.75 1.05
C THR A 94 13.46 2.02 0.33
N GLN A 95 14.77 2.23 0.18
CA GLN A 95 15.31 3.33 -0.62
C GLN A 95 15.17 3.03 -2.11
N VAL A 96 14.45 3.88 -2.85
CA VAL A 96 14.36 3.78 -4.31
C VAL A 96 15.60 4.43 -4.91
N ARG A 97 16.50 3.62 -5.48
CA ARG A 97 17.65 4.15 -6.22
C ARG A 97 17.17 4.75 -7.55
N LYS A 98 17.45 6.04 -7.76
CA LYS A 98 17.27 6.68 -9.08
C LYS A 98 18.28 6.08 -10.06
N SER A 99 17.78 5.53 -11.17
CA SER A 99 18.61 5.14 -12.31
C SER A 99 18.92 6.36 -13.16
N GLU A 100 20.12 6.46 -13.72
CA GLU A 100 20.49 7.52 -14.67
C GLU A 100 19.80 7.34 -16.04
N ASN A 101 19.33 6.12 -16.34
CA ASN A 101 18.66 5.82 -17.60
C ASN A 101 17.18 6.21 -17.55
N LEU A 102 16.79 7.15 -18.42
CA LEU A 102 15.43 7.66 -18.53
C LEU A 102 14.39 6.58 -18.87
N TRP A 103 14.76 5.59 -19.68
CA TRP A 103 13.86 4.48 -20.02
C TRP A 103 13.62 3.59 -18.80
N ILE A 104 14.67 3.28 -18.04
CA ILE A 104 14.56 2.53 -16.78
C ILE A 104 13.68 3.28 -15.78
N GLN A 105 13.86 4.59 -15.62
CA GLN A 105 12.99 5.41 -14.76
C GLN A 105 11.51 5.32 -15.16
N LYS A 106 11.19 5.43 -16.46
CA LYS A 106 9.81 5.30 -16.96
C LYS A 106 9.21 3.94 -16.64
N VAL A 107 9.98 2.86 -16.82
CA VAL A 107 9.54 1.49 -16.49
C VAL A 107 9.34 1.33 -14.99
N THR A 108 10.28 1.78 -14.15
CA THR A 108 10.16 1.77 -12.68
C THR A 108 8.88 2.46 -12.24
N ASN A 109 8.64 3.67 -12.74
CA ASN A 109 7.45 4.45 -12.38
C ASN A 109 6.16 3.74 -12.76
N ARG A 110 6.10 3.14 -13.96
CA ARG A 110 4.94 2.36 -14.39
C ARG A 110 4.68 1.18 -13.46
N LEU A 111 5.73 0.45 -13.06
CA LEU A 111 5.61 -0.68 -12.14
C LEU A 111 5.13 -0.24 -10.75
N ILE A 112 5.66 0.87 -10.23
CA ILE A 112 5.20 1.48 -8.97
C ILE A 112 3.71 1.80 -9.04
N LEU A 113 3.29 2.52 -10.09
CA LEU A 113 1.89 2.94 -10.25
C LEU A 113 0.95 1.74 -10.42
N GLN A 114 1.37 0.71 -11.16
CA GLN A 114 0.60 -0.53 -11.30
C GLN A 114 0.43 -1.25 -9.96
N ALA A 115 1.49 -1.39 -9.18
CA ALA A 115 1.42 -2.00 -7.85
C ALA A 115 0.60 -1.15 -6.87
N PHE A 116 0.68 0.17 -6.97
CA PHE A 116 -0.14 1.07 -6.17
C PHE A 116 -1.63 0.89 -6.46
N ILE A 117 -2.02 0.82 -7.74
CA ILE A 117 -3.41 0.55 -8.15
C ILE A 117 -3.89 -0.79 -7.58
N ASP A 118 -3.11 -1.86 -7.71
CA ASP A 118 -3.45 -3.19 -7.14
C ASP A 118 -3.62 -3.12 -5.61
N CYS A 119 -2.73 -2.40 -4.92
CA CYS A 119 -2.82 -2.19 -3.48
C CYS A 119 -4.12 -1.46 -3.10
N ILE A 120 -4.44 -0.34 -3.76
CA ILE A 120 -5.65 0.43 -3.47
C ILE A 120 -6.94 -0.37 -3.76
N GLN A 121 -6.97 -1.14 -4.86
CA GLN A 121 -8.11 -2.01 -5.18
C GLN A 121 -8.34 -3.06 -4.08
N LYS A 122 -7.27 -3.70 -3.60
CA LYS A 122 -7.35 -4.70 -2.52
C LYS A 122 -7.72 -4.05 -1.19
N THR A 123 -7.16 -2.89 -0.87
CA THR A 123 -7.53 -2.10 0.31
C THR A 123 -9.00 -1.74 0.30
N ALA A 124 -9.54 -1.24 -0.82
CA ALA A 124 -10.95 -0.92 -0.96
C ALA A 124 -11.84 -2.15 -0.73
N ARG A 125 -11.44 -3.31 -1.27
CA ARG A 125 -12.16 -4.58 -1.05
C ARG A 125 -12.13 -5.01 0.42
N ALA A 126 -10.98 -4.92 1.08
CA ALA A 126 -10.83 -5.28 2.49
C ALA A 126 -11.63 -4.35 3.41
N VAL A 127 -11.58 -3.03 3.17
CA VAL A 127 -12.34 -2.04 3.95
C VAL A 127 -13.85 -2.25 3.78
N ARG A 128 -14.33 -2.49 2.56
CA ARG A 128 -15.73 -2.86 2.32
C ARG A 128 -16.12 -4.10 3.10
N TYR A 129 -15.27 -5.13 3.05
CA TYR A 129 -15.52 -6.36 3.81
C TYR A 129 -15.64 -6.06 5.31
N ILE A 130 -14.72 -5.27 5.89
CA ILE A 130 -14.77 -4.85 7.31
C ILE A 130 -16.07 -4.12 7.64
N GLY A 131 -16.52 -3.21 6.76
CA GLY A 131 -17.78 -2.48 6.96
C GLY A 131 -19.02 -3.40 6.93
N THR A 132 -18.98 -4.45 6.12
CA THR A 132 -20.06 -5.46 6.06
C THR A 132 -19.93 -6.58 7.09
N PHE A 133 -18.74 -6.78 7.67
CA PHE A 133 -18.44 -7.92 8.54
C PHE A 133 -18.81 -7.61 10.01
N HIS A 134 -20.02 -7.99 10.40
CA HIS A 134 -20.47 -7.97 11.79
C HIS A 134 -20.36 -9.39 12.38
N GLY A 135 -19.21 -9.69 13.00
CA GLY A 135 -19.09 -10.83 13.93
C GLY A 135 -19.57 -12.20 13.41
N GLY A 136 -19.27 -12.55 12.16
CA GLY A 136 -19.48 -13.92 11.67
C GLY A 136 -20.81 -14.23 10.97
N LYS A 137 -21.71 -13.26 10.76
CA LYS A 137 -22.83 -13.41 9.82
C LYS A 137 -22.80 -12.32 8.75
N LYS A 138 -22.74 -12.75 7.48
CA LYS A 138 -23.09 -11.91 6.34
C LYS A 138 -24.61 -11.69 6.39
N ILE A 139 -25.03 -10.43 6.30
CA ILE A 139 -26.39 -10.07 5.85
C ILE A 139 -26.43 -10.25 4.34
#